data_AF-A0A5C7LCV5-F1
#
_entry.id   AF-A0A5C7LCV5-F1
#
_cell.length_a   1.000
_cell.length_b   1.000
_cell.length_c   1.000
_cell.angle_alpha   90.00
_cell.angle_beta   90.00
_cell.angle_gamma   90.00
#
_symmetry.space_group_name_H-M   'P 1'
#
loop_
_entity.id
_entity.type
_entity.pdbx_description
1 polymer ?
#
loop_
_entity_poly.entity_id
_entity_poly.type
_entity_poly.pdbx_seq_one_letter_code
_entity_poly.pdbx_strand_id
1 'polypeptide(L)'
;MADVRKHHVDIVRFASKMSIPDGFNTLLKALEDEACSRDVSKITAHSDNSLADSELFRESGFGRAADIPPTYSVLYRVTRHPASAFKRERFRKDPKLAYAEDVRLADLYAANNMHRVWDYGKVRWELDLP
;
A
#
# COMPACT_ATOMS: atom_id res chain seq x y z
N MET A 1 -29.27 -14.47 12.03
CA MET A 1 -28.78 -13.18 11.51
C MET A 1 -27.68 -13.49 10.53
N ALA A 2 -27.92 -13.32 9.23
CA ALA A 2 -26.93 -13.62 8.22
C ALA A 2 -25.78 -12.59 8.31
N ASP A 3 -24.56 -13.09 8.38
CA ASP A 3 -23.33 -12.32 8.20
C ASP A 3 -23.33 -11.79 6.76
N VAL A 4 -23.86 -10.58 6.54
CA VAL A 4 -23.78 -9.89 5.25
C VAL A 4 -22.32 -9.55 5.05
N ARG A 5 -21.60 -10.44 4.38
CA ARG A 5 -20.24 -10.14 3.92
C ARG A 5 -20.35 -8.97 2.96
N LYS A 6 -20.12 -7.78 3.48
CA LYS A 6 -20.02 -6.54 2.69
C LYS A 6 -18.88 -6.72 1.69
N HIS A 7 -19.25 -6.97 0.43
CA HIS A 7 -18.30 -6.99 -0.66
C HIS A 7 -17.70 -5.59 -0.82
N HIS A 8 -16.39 -5.53 -1.02
CA HIS A 8 -15.67 -4.29 -1.28
C HIS A 8 -14.76 -4.46 -2.49
N VAL A 9 -14.44 -3.35 -3.14
CA VAL A 9 -13.46 -3.27 -4.22
C VAL A 9 -12.37 -2.26 -3.88
N ASP A 10 -11.15 -2.53 -4.33
CA ASP A 10 -10.00 -1.67 -4.09
C ASP A 10 -9.57 -0.96 -5.37
N ILE A 11 -9.49 0.37 -5.32
CA ILE A 11 -8.82 1.15 -6.36
C ILE A 11 -7.31 0.95 -6.17
N VAL A 12 -6.71 0.22 -7.11
CA VAL A 12 -5.28 -0.04 -7.14
C VAL A 12 -4.66 0.55 -8.41
N ARG A 13 -3.52 1.24 -8.26
CA ARG A 13 -2.70 1.76 -9.37
C ARG A 13 -3.46 2.64 -10.37
N PHE A 14 -4.34 3.52 -9.86
CA PHE A 14 -4.97 4.52 -10.70
C PHE A 14 -3.90 5.43 -11.36
N ALA A 15 -3.90 5.47 -12.69
CA ALA A 15 -3.01 6.30 -13.47
C ALA A 15 -3.65 6.57 -14.85
N SER A 16 -3.53 7.80 -15.36
CA SER A 16 -3.90 8.13 -16.74
C SER A 16 -2.70 8.70 -17.50
N LYS A 17 -2.60 8.37 -18.79
CA LYS A 17 -1.59 8.94 -19.69
C LYS A 17 -2.01 10.31 -20.25
N MET A 18 -3.30 10.61 -20.19
CA MET A 18 -3.91 11.81 -20.76
C MET A 18 -4.81 12.48 -19.74
N SER A 19 -5.05 13.77 -19.91
CA SER A 19 -6.07 14.48 -19.13
C SER A 19 -7.45 13.94 -19.49
N ILE A 20 -8.22 13.55 -18.48
CA ILE A 20 -9.60 13.10 -18.62
C ILE A 20 -10.47 14.28 -18.13
N PRO A 21 -11.46 14.76 -18.90
CA PRO A 21 -12.43 15.74 -18.41
C PRO A 21 -13.10 15.23 -17.13
N ASP A 22 -13.11 16.07 -16.09
CA ASP A 22 -13.53 15.74 -14.71
C ASP A 22 -12.72 14.61 -14.04
N GLY A 23 -11.63 14.17 -14.68
CA GLY A 23 -10.54 13.40 -14.10
C GLY A 23 -10.97 12.08 -13.46
N PHE A 24 -10.55 11.93 -12.22
CA PHE A 24 -10.84 10.76 -11.37
C PHE A 24 -12.34 10.56 -11.16
N ASN A 25 -13.14 11.63 -11.04
CA ASN A 25 -14.57 11.54 -10.72
C ASN A 25 -15.37 10.83 -11.83
N THR A 26 -15.04 11.07 -13.09
CA THR A 26 -15.68 10.38 -14.23
C THR A 26 -15.46 8.86 -14.16
N LEU A 27 -14.24 8.44 -13.80
CA LEU A 27 -13.90 7.02 -13.68
C LEU A 27 -14.43 6.41 -12.39
N LEU A 28 -14.46 7.18 -11.29
CA LEU A 28 -15.06 6.77 -10.04
C LEU A 28 -16.55 6.48 -10.22
N LYS A 29 -17.29 7.35 -10.90
CA LYS A 29 -18.72 7.12 -11.17
C LYS A 29 -18.98 5.84 -11.97
N ALA A 30 -18.17 5.58 -12.99
CA ALA A 30 -18.26 4.32 -13.74
C ALA A 30 -17.97 3.09 -12.84
N LEU A 31 -17.02 3.22 -11.92
CA LEU A 31 -16.72 2.18 -10.93
C LEU A 31 -17.86 2.00 -9.92
N GLU A 32 -18.49 3.08 -9.45
CA GLU A 32 -19.66 3.03 -8.57
C GLU A 32 -20.82 2.29 -9.22
N ASP A 33 -21.15 2.63 -10.47
CA ASP A 33 -22.22 1.98 -11.24
C ASP A 33 -21.93 0.46 -11.41
N GLU A 34 -20.68 0.11 -11.75
CA GLU A 34 -20.26 -1.28 -11.86
C GLU A 34 -20.31 -2.02 -10.51
N ALA A 35 -19.85 -1.37 -9.43
CA ALA A 35 -19.81 -1.93 -8.09
C ALA A 35 -21.23 -2.20 -7.56
N CYS A 36 -22.15 -1.24 -7.72
CA CYS A 36 -23.56 -1.40 -7.38
C CYS A 36 -24.21 -2.57 -8.14
N SER A 37 -23.87 -2.75 -9.43
CA SER A 37 -24.38 -3.90 -10.22
C SER A 37 -23.90 -5.27 -9.72
N ARG A 38 -22.85 -5.28 -8.88
CA ARG A 38 -22.18 -6.47 -8.34
C ARG A 38 -22.43 -6.66 -6.82
N ASP A 39 -23.39 -5.93 -6.24
CA ASP A 39 -23.71 -5.97 -4.81
C ASP A 39 -22.49 -5.63 -3.91
N VAL A 40 -21.64 -4.73 -4.40
CA VAL A 40 -20.51 -4.17 -3.65
C VAL A 40 -21.01 -2.98 -2.84
N SER A 41 -20.68 -2.99 -1.55
CA SER A 41 -21.17 -1.98 -0.59
C SER A 41 -20.13 -0.90 -0.26
N LYS A 42 -18.89 -1.07 -0.75
CA LYS A 42 -17.77 -0.20 -0.37
C LYS A 42 -16.67 -0.19 -1.42
N ILE A 43 -16.12 0.99 -1.66
CA ILE A 43 -14.88 1.18 -2.43
C ILE A 43 -13.78 1.61 -1.45
N THR A 44 -12.59 1.01 -1.55
CA THR A 44 -11.42 1.44 -0.78
C THR A 44 -10.29 1.90 -1.68
N ALA A 45 -9.49 2.84 -1.18
CA ALA A 45 -8.33 3.35 -1.89
C ALA A 45 -7.19 3.67 -0.91
N HIS A 46 -5.97 3.78 -1.44
CA HIS A 46 -4.80 4.14 -0.65
C HIS A 46 -4.01 5.26 -1.32
N SER A 47 -3.67 6.29 -0.56
CA SER A 47 -2.75 7.35 -1.00
C SER A 47 -1.47 7.32 -0.17
N ASP A 48 -0.33 7.50 -0.81
CA ASP A 48 0.95 7.69 -0.10
C ASP A 48 0.98 9.08 0.55
N ASN A 49 1.49 9.19 1.78
CA ASN A 49 1.52 10.48 2.48
C ASN A 49 2.48 11.50 1.85
N SER A 50 3.36 11.09 0.93
CA SER A 50 4.16 12.03 0.13
C SER A 50 3.35 12.74 -0.96
N LEU A 51 2.20 12.19 -1.33
CA LEU A 51 1.33 12.78 -2.33
C LEU A 51 0.35 13.72 -1.62
N ALA A 52 0.41 15.00 -1.99
CA ALA A 52 -0.48 16.03 -1.45
C ALA A 52 -1.96 15.83 -1.84
N ASP A 53 -2.26 14.94 -2.79
CA ASP A 53 -3.58 14.61 -3.36
C ASP A 53 -4.56 13.90 -2.40
N SER A 54 -4.37 14.04 -1.09
CA SER A 54 -5.39 13.65 -0.09
C SER A 54 -6.70 14.45 -0.24
N GLU A 55 -6.66 15.57 -0.96
CA GLU A 55 -7.83 16.39 -1.28
C GLU A 55 -8.72 15.70 -2.34
N LEU A 56 -8.12 15.05 -3.34
CA LEU A 56 -8.85 14.31 -4.39
C LEU A 56 -9.88 13.34 -3.78
N PHE A 57 -9.44 12.47 -2.88
CA PHE A 57 -10.32 11.48 -2.27
C PHE A 57 -11.43 12.12 -1.45
N ARG A 58 -11.14 13.20 -0.71
CA ARG A 58 -12.15 13.92 0.08
C ARG A 58 -13.19 14.59 -0.80
N GLU A 59 -12.77 15.26 -1.87
CA GLU A 59 -13.65 15.92 -2.84
C GLU A 59 -14.53 14.92 -3.58
N SER A 60 -14.02 13.72 -3.81
CA SER A 60 -14.76 12.59 -4.39
C SER A 60 -15.64 11.84 -3.38
N GLY A 61 -15.80 12.33 -2.15
CA GLY A 61 -16.70 11.76 -1.14
C GLY A 61 -16.13 10.63 -0.28
N PHE A 62 -14.84 10.27 -0.42
CA PHE A 62 -14.23 9.27 0.45
C PHE A 62 -14.01 9.82 1.86
N GLY A 63 -14.32 8.98 2.85
CA GLY A 63 -13.91 9.17 4.23
C GLY A 63 -12.50 8.63 4.49
N ARG A 64 -11.75 9.31 5.37
CA ARG A 64 -10.47 8.80 5.88
C ARG A 64 -10.75 7.68 6.89
N ALA A 65 -10.39 6.45 6.55
CA ALA A 65 -10.68 5.27 7.36
C ALA A 65 -9.53 4.90 8.31
N ALA A 66 -8.28 4.97 7.85
CA ALA A 66 -7.12 4.64 8.68
C ALA A 66 -5.83 5.30 8.21
N ASP A 67 -4.93 5.52 9.16
CA ASP A 67 -3.54 5.87 8.89
C ASP A 67 -2.65 4.64 8.98
N ILE A 68 -1.92 4.37 7.90
CA ILE A 68 -0.99 3.26 7.78
C ILE A 68 0.41 3.84 8.03
N PRO A 69 1.11 3.40 9.08
CA PRO A 69 2.42 3.93 9.42
C PRO A 69 3.45 3.59 8.33
N PRO A 70 4.54 4.37 8.24
CA PRO A 70 5.63 4.07 7.34
C PRO A 70 6.18 2.66 7.51
N THR A 71 6.44 1.99 6.39
CA THR A 71 7.13 0.71 6.34
C THR A 71 8.46 0.86 5.61
N TYR A 72 9.34 -0.14 5.71
CA TYR A 72 10.61 -0.12 5.01
C TYR A 72 10.83 -1.35 4.14
N SER A 73 11.55 -1.14 3.06
CA SER A 73 12.17 -2.15 2.22
C SER A 73 13.67 -2.21 2.48
N VAL A 74 14.30 -3.31 2.10
CA VAL A 74 15.75 -3.51 2.19
C VAL A 74 16.32 -3.53 0.78
N LEU A 75 17.31 -2.67 0.53
CA LEU A 75 18.07 -2.67 -0.71
C LEU A 75 19.13 -3.78 -0.65
N TYR A 76 19.00 -4.77 -1.52
CA TYR A 76 19.97 -5.85 -1.68
C TYR A 76 20.28 -6.05 -3.16
N ARG A 77 21.56 -6.01 -3.52
CA ARG A 77 22.01 -6.17 -4.93
C ARG A 77 21.23 -5.27 -5.89
N VAL A 78 21.12 -3.98 -5.55
CA VAL A 78 20.45 -2.94 -6.35
C VAL A 78 18.92 -3.12 -6.47
N THR A 79 18.34 -4.13 -5.82
CA THR A 79 16.89 -4.38 -5.86
C THR A 79 16.27 -4.16 -4.48
N ARG A 80 15.09 -3.51 -4.44
CA ARG A 80 14.32 -3.37 -3.21
C ARG A 80 13.53 -4.64 -2.92
N HIS A 81 13.63 -5.12 -1.70
CA HIS A 81 12.87 -6.26 -1.21
C HIS A 81 12.07 -5.87 0.04
N PRO A 82 10.91 -6.50 0.29
CA PRO A 82 10.18 -6.26 1.53
C PRO A 82 11.04 -6.70 2.73
N ALA A 83 10.91 -6.00 3.87
CA ALA A 83 11.65 -6.36 5.09
C ALA A 83 11.42 -7.82 5.54
N SER A 84 10.23 -8.36 5.25
CA SER A 84 9.89 -9.76 5.53
C SER A 84 10.76 -10.77 4.78
N ALA A 85 11.36 -10.38 3.65
CA ALA A 85 12.28 -11.23 2.90
C ALA A 85 13.66 -11.36 3.58
N PHE A 86 14.00 -10.51 4.54
CA PHE A 86 15.30 -10.52 5.22
C PHE A 86 15.14 -10.63 6.74
N LYS A 87 14.53 -11.74 7.17
CA LYS A 87 14.53 -12.13 8.59
C LYS A 87 15.88 -12.75 8.97
N ARG A 88 16.21 -12.74 10.26
CA ARG A 88 17.43 -13.36 10.81
C ARG A 88 17.69 -14.78 10.28
N GLU A 89 16.63 -15.57 10.17
CA GLU A 89 16.69 -16.93 9.63
C GLU A 89 17.30 -17.00 8.22
N ARG A 90 17.01 -16.03 7.35
CA ARG A 90 17.62 -15.97 6.02
C ARG A 90 19.11 -15.69 6.09
N PHE A 91 19.56 -14.78 6.95
CA PHE A 91 21.00 -14.53 7.14
C PHE A 91 21.73 -15.79 7.59
N ARG A 92 21.10 -16.59 8.46
CA ARG A 92 21.66 -17.87 8.92
C ARG A 92 21.75 -18.93 7.81
N LYS A 93 20.76 -18.96 6.90
CA LYS A 93 20.63 -19.99 5.86
C LYS A 93 21.33 -19.66 4.55
N ASP A 94 21.46 -18.39 4.21
CA ASP A 94 22.05 -17.94 2.94
C ASP A 94 23.56 -17.77 3.11
N PRO A 95 24.40 -18.65 2.53
CA PRO A 95 25.86 -18.56 2.67
C PRO A 95 26.45 -17.31 2.01
N LYS A 96 25.67 -16.56 1.23
CA LYS A 96 26.09 -15.29 0.62
C LYS A 96 25.86 -14.09 1.55
N LEU A 97 25.30 -14.31 2.74
CA LEU A 97 25.07 -13.28 3.73
C LEU A 97 26.00 -13.48 4.94
N ALA A 98 26.61 -12.40 5.39
CA ALA A 98 27.34 -12.38 6.64
C ALA A 98 26.33 -12.56 7.80
N TYR A 99 26.60 -13.52 8.67
CA TYR A 99 25.78 -13.83 9.82
C TYR A 99 26.65 -14.02 11.06
N ALA A 100 26.20 -13.42 12.16
CA ALA A 100 26.71 -13.66 13.49
C ALA A 100 25.51 -13.96 14.40
N GLU A 101 25.70 -14.88 15.35
CA GLU A 101 24.71 -15.13 16.40
C GLU A 101 24.63 -13.90 17.32
N ASP A 102 23.48 -13.66 17.94
CA ASP A 102 23.24 -12.61 18.95
C ASP A 102 23.46 -11.14 18.57
N VAL A 103 23.83 -10.82 17.32
CA VAL A 103 23.87 -9.42 16.83
C VAL A 103 22.48 -8.90 16.47
N ARG A 104 22.23 -7.58 16.48
CA ARG A 104 20.90 -7.06 16.11
C ARG A 104 20.67 -7.18 14.61
N LEU A 105 19.40 -7.25 14.17
CA LEU A 105 19.07 -7.33 12.74
C LEU A 105 19.57 -6.11 11.94
N ALA A 106 19.61 -4.93 12.57
CA ALA A 106 20.19 -3.73 11.96
C ALA A 106 21.70 -3.89 11.69
N ASP A 107 22.42 -4.55 12.60
CA ASP A 107 23.85 -4.82 12.45
C ASP A 107 24.09 -5.87 11.35
N LEU A 108 23.20 -6.86 11.20
CA LEU A 108 23.22 -7.79 10.07
C LEU A 108 23.02 -7.06 8.73
N TYR A 109 22.09 -6.10 8.67
CA TYR A 109 21.93 -5.28 7.47
C TYR A 109 23.20 -4.50 7.16
N ALA A 110 23.78 -3.82 8.16
CA ALA A 110 25.01 -3.06 7.99
C ALA A 110 26.18 -3.94 7.51
N ALA A 111 26.39 -5.11 8.14
CA ALA A 111 27.43 -6.07 7.77
C ALA A 111 27.30 -6.60 6.32
N ASN A 112 26.09 -6.54 5.75
CA ASN A 112 25.78 -7.00 4.39
C ASN A 112 25.62 -5.84 3.39
N ASN A 113 25.99 -4.61 3.75
CA ASN A 113 25.78 -3.40 2.94
C ASN A 113 24.33 -3.23 2.46
N MET A 114 23.38 -3.61 3.32
CA MET A 114 21.95 -3.50 3.06
C MET A 114 21.41 -2.23 3.71
N HIS A 115 20.81 -1.37 2.90
CA HIS A 115 20.18 -0.14 3.39
C HIS A 115 18.67 -0.32 3.52
N ARG A 116 18.12 0.22 4.60
CA ARG A 116 16.67 0.33 4.77
C ARG A 116 16.19 1.57 4.02
N VAL A 117 15.16 1.39 3.19
CA VAL A 117 14.49 2.47 2.46
C VAL A 117 13.06 2.54 2.95
N TRP A 118 12.74 3.63 3.64
CA TRP A 118 11.42 3.90 4.19
C TRP A 118 10.49 4.49 3.14
N ASP A 119 9.21 4.13 3.20
CA ASP A 119 8.12 4.87 2.54
C ASP A 119 7.60 5.98 3.46
N TYR A 120 6.60 6.74 3.01
CA TYR A 120 6.02 7.84 3.80
C TYR A 120 4.81 7.40 4.65
N GLY A 121 4.48 6.11 4.67
CA GLY A 121 3.18 5.64 5.14
C GLY A 121 2.06 6.01 4.16
N LYS A 122 0.83 5.61 4.49
CA LYS A 122 -0.32 5.76 3.61
C LYS A 122 -1.57 6.14 4.39
N VAL A 123 -2.53 6.72 3.70
CA VAL A 123 -3.90 6.84 4.19
C VAL A 123 -4.77 5.81 3.47
N ARG A 124 -5.60 5.09 4.22
CA ARG A 124 -6.70 4.30 3.67
C ARG A 124 -7.97 5.13 3.64
N TRP A 125 -8.61 5.15 2.48
CA TRP A 125 -9.84 5.85 2.18
C TRP A 125 -10.97 4.85 1.94
N GLU A 126 -12.17 5.19 2.38
CA GLU A 126 -13.37 4.37 2.16
C GLU A 126 -14.52 5.24 1.66
N LEU A 127 -15.24 4.74 0.66
CA LEU A 127 -16.48 5.30 0.15
C LEU A 127 -17.56 4.22 0.29
N ASP A 128 -18.61 4.52 1.05
CA ASP A 128 -19.76 3.64 1.19
C ASP A 128 -20.67 3.82 -0.03
N LEU A 129 -21.12 2.70 -0.60
CA LEU A 129 -22.07 2.68 -1.70
C LEU A 129 -23.51 2.45 -1.19
N PRO A 130 -24.53 2.96 -1.91
CA PRO A 130 -25.93 2.81 -1.54
C PRO A 130 -26.42 1.35 -1.55
#